data_AF-A0A9W5ZXU7-F1
#
_entry.id   AF-A0A9W5ZXU7-F1
#
_cell.length_a   1.000
_cell.length_b   1.000
_cell.length_c   1.000
_cell.angle_alpha   90.00
_cell.angle_beta   90.00
_cell.angle_gamma   90.00
#
_symmetry.space_group_name_H-M   'P 1'
#
loop_
_entity.id
_entity.type
_entity.pdbx_description
1 polymer ?
#
loop_
_entity_poly.entity_id
_entity_poly.type
_entity_poly.pdbx_seq_one_letter_code
_entity_poly.pdbx_strand_id
1 'polypeptide(L)'
;MASIASVGLANLASMQRSSSMRLSARHEYTTALQLTNAALCDPNLVTADTTLTAIVCLSLFEIIACHKNESLDSWIEHSQGVATVLELRGRDQLRREGGFWMFQALRNEVVLGCLQKKTRLPSVLVDMPDQVAADLPPYPFPPDGDRLVKIMAKFTGLQADVREGILLDSSEIVKMAMAIDLELGHFASHASADFTYKVETQPGSVTSCEHDEGNFCHYQGTYHIYQSIWSCNIWNNYRYTRILVNSMILTHLRSMASSGHQVLDYGLFKDHCIRIRDLMRQLATDICCSIPFKFGVAGFDKKDVFDSLHTHAGTGFTLLLPLAMAALVGGVSSPMHNWAMRCFHVIGRGMGIGTASTLVTVLGNEPGGLHWIDAMESGHTVCSRAVLQ
;
A
#
# COMPACT_ATOMS: atom_id res chain seq x y z
N MET A 1 -9.74 20.54 15.53
CA MET A 1 -8.44 21.24 15.58
C MET A 1 -7.41 20.48 16.41
N ALA A 2 -7.74 19.99 17.62
CA ALA A 2 -6.83 19.16 18.43
C ALA A 2 -6.20 17.99 17.67
N SER A 3 -6.97 17.31 16.82
CA SER A 3 -6.48 16.19 15.99
C SER A 3 -5.43 16.59 14.96
N ILE A 4 -5.56 17.75 14.32
CA ILE A 4 -4.56 18.27 13.36
C ILE A 4 -3.31 18.74 14.13
N ALA A 5 -3.52 19.41 15.26
CA ALA A 5 -2.44 19.88 16.13
C ALA A 5 -1.60 18.70 16.66
N SER A 6 -2.24 17.60 17.07
CA SER A 6 -1.54 16.41 17.56
C SER A 6 -0.61 15.82 16.50
N VAL A 7 -1.10 15.67 15.26
CA VAL A 7 -0.32 15.17 14.11
C VAL A 7 0.85 16.09 13.80
N GLY A 8 0.60 17.40 13.67
CA GLY A 8 1.63 18.40 13.36
C GLY A 8 2.72 18.45 14.43
N LEU A 9 2.32 18.48 15.71
CA LEU A 9 3.25 18.46 16.84
C LEU A 9 4.03 17.14 16.89
N ALA A 10 3.39 16.00 16.65
CA ALA A 10 4.07 14.70 16.63
C ALA A 10 5.15 14.66 15.54
N ASN A 11 4.83 15.14 14.34
CA ASN A 11 5.75 15.19 13.22
C ASN A 11 6.96 16.09 13.54
N LEU A 12 6.72 17.33 13.98
CA LEU A 12 7.78 18.26 14.39
C LEU A 12 8.62 17.70 15.54
N ALA A 13 7.99 17.05 16.51
CA ALA A 13 8.69 16.48 17.66
C ALA A 13 9.61 15.31 17.25
N SER A 14 9.19 14.52 16.26
CA SER A 14 10.00 13.45 15.67
C SER A 14 11.22 14.02 14.93
N MET A 15 11.02 15.03 14.08
CA MET A 15 12.09 15.67 13.30
C MET A 15 13.10 16.42 14.18
N GLN A 16 12.63 17.17 15.18
CA GLN A 16 13.48 17.95 16.09
C GLN A 16 13.96 17.15 17.31
N ARG A 17 13.56 15.87 17.44
CA ARG A 17 13.81 15.02 18.60
C ARG A 17 13.41 15.67 19.94
N SER A 18 12.34 16.48 19.92
CA SER A 18 11.90 17.27 21.08
C SER A 18 11.00 16.45 22.01
N SER A 19 11.37 16.33 23.28
CA SER A 19 10.54 15.67 24.30
C SER A 19 9.31 16.51 24.68
N SER A 20 9.45 17.83 24.78
CA SER A 20 8.33 18.71 25.16
C SER A 20 7.24 18.69 24.10
N MET A 21 7.60 18.76 22.81
CA MET A 21 6.64 18.71 21.72
C MET A 21 5.96 17.34 21.63
N ARG A 22 6.67 16.23 21.94
CA ARG A 22 6.03 14.91 22.05
C ARG A 22 4.98 14.87 23.15
N LEU A 23 5.23 15.50 24.30
CA LEU A 23 4.25 15.60 25.38
C LEU A 23 3.03 16.43 24.95
N SER A 24 3.25 17.58 24.32
CA SER A 24 2.16 18.41 23.77
C SER A 24 1.35 17.66 22.71
N ALA A 25 2.02 16.94 21.81
CA ALA A 25 1.36 16.15 20.77
C ALA A 25 0.45 15.07 21.39
N ARG A 26 0.91 14.38 22.44
CA ARG A 26 0.12 13.38 23.17
C ARG A 26 -1.05 13.99 23.93
N HIS A 27 -0.88 15.18 24.49
CA HIS A 27 -1.96 15.92 25.12
C HIS A 27 -3.07 16.25 24.12
N GLU A 28 -2.71 16.84 22.98
CA GLU A 28 -3.65 17.13 21.89
C GLU A 28 -4.30 15.86 21.33
N TYR A 29 -3.54 14.76 21.20
CA TYR A 29 -4.09 13.46 20.79
C TYR A 29 -5.16 12.96 21.77
N THR A 30 -4.90 13.06 23.07
CA THR A 30 -5.85 12.63 24.11
C THR A 30 -7.12 13.47 24.08
N THR A 31 -6.98 14.79 23.97
CA THR A 31 -8.11 15.72 23.80
C THR A 31 -8.90 15.40 22.52
N ALA A 32 -8.21 15.17 21.41
CA ALA A 32 -8.84 14.80 20.14
C ALA A 32 -9.61 13.48 20.24
N LEU A 33 -9.06 12.47 20.91
CA LEU A 33 -9.70 11.18 21.14
C LEU A 33 -11.00 11.34 21.97
N GLN A 34 -10.95 12.12 23.05
CA GLN A 34 -12.12 12.40 23.89
C GLN A 34 -13.22 13.12 23.11
N LEU A 35 -12.87 14.16 22.36
CA LEU A 35 -13.82 14.92 21.53
C LEU A 35 -14.40 14.06 20.40
N THR A 36 -13.58 13.19 19.79
CA THR A 36 -14.04 12.27 18.74
C THR A 36 -15.03 11.27 19.32
N ASN A 37 -14.74 10.67 20.48
CA ASN A 37 -15.67 9.76 21.15
C ASN A 37 -17.00 10.46 21.51
N ALA A 38 -16.96 11.71 21.95
CA ALA A 38 -18.17 12.49 22.20
C ALA A 38 -18.96 12.74 20.90
N ALA A 39 -18.29 13.10 19.81
CA ALA A 39 -18.91 13.33 18.50
C ALA A 39 -19.52 12.04 17.92
N LEU A 40 -18.91 10.88 18.15
CA LEU A 40 -19.44 9.58 17.72
C LEU A 40 -20.75 9.21 18.42
N CYS A 41 -20.99 9.73 19.62
CA CYS A 41 -22.24 9.53 20.37
C CYS A 41 -23.35 10.53 19.99
N ASP A 42 -23.05 11.57 19.21
CA ASP A 42 -24.02 12.58 18.77
C ASP A 42 -24.49 12.27 17.33
N PRO A 43 -25.79 12.01 17.10
CA PRO A 43 -26.33 11.70 15.78
C PRO A 43 -26.05 12.75 14.69
N ASN A 44 -25.87 14.02 15.06
CA ASN A 44 -25.58 15.10 14.12
C ASN A 44 -24.09 15.23 13.81
N LEU A 45 -23.23 14.88 14.77
CA LEU A 45 -21.78 15.03 14.63
C LEU A 45 -21.12 13.78 14.07
N VAL A 46 -21.68 12.59 14.28
CA VAL A 46 -21.10 11.32 13.84
C VAL A 46 -20.87 11.26 12.33
N THR A 47 -21.72 11.92 11.53
CA THR A 47 -21.62 11.98 10.05
C THR A 47 -20.87 13.20 9.53
N ALA A 48 -20.41 14.09 10.41
CA ALA A 48 -19.75 15.34 10.02
C ALA A 48 -18.34 15.09 9.45
N ASP A 49 -17.97 15.89 8.44
CA ASP A 49 -16.64 15.85 7.81
C ASP A 49 -15.52 16.07 8.86
N THR A 50 -15.80 16.85 9.92
CA THR A 50 -14.89 17.12 11.04
C THR A 50 -14.60 15.90 11.90
N THR A 51 -15.60 15.07 12.19
CA THR A 51 -15.45 13.83 12.97
C THR A 51 -14.62 12.83 12.18
N LEU A 52 -14.92 12.68 10.89
CA LEU A 52 -14.17 11.79 10.02
C LEU A 52 -12.71 12.25 9.86
N THR A 53 -12.48 13.56 9.68
CA THR A 53 -11.14 14.16 9.66
C THR A 53 -10.39 13.91 10.98
N ALA A 54 -11.09 13.97 12.12
CA ALA A 54 -10.47 13.71 13.43
C ALA A 54 -10.00 12.25 13.56
N ILE A 55 -10.81 11.27 13.14
CA ILE A 55 -10.44 9.84 13.15
C ILE A 55 -9.19 9.60 12.31
N VAL A 56 -9.12 10.20 11.12
CA VAL A 56 -7.97 10.04 10.20
C VAL A 56 -6.72 10.71 10.76
N CYS A 57 -6.86 11.86 11.42
CA CYS A 57 -5.73 12.48 12.09
C CYS A 57 -5.23 11.64 13.28
N LEU A 58 -6.14 11.01 14.03
CA LEU A 58 -5.74 10.07 15.10
C LEU A 58 -4.99 8.86 14.53
N SER A 59 -5.46 8.30 13.41
CA SER A 59 -4.77 7.19 12.71
C SER A 59 -3.37 7.61 12.22
N LEU A 60 -3.23 8.81 11.64
CA LEU A 60 -1.93 9.36 11.22
C LEU A 60 -0.99 9.63 12.41
N PHE A 61 -1.53 10.06 13.55
CA PHE A 61 -0.72 10.26 14.75
C PHE A 61 -0.06 8.96 15.21
N GLU A 62 -0.80 7.84 15.22
CA GLU A 62 -0.29 6.51 15.56
C GLU A 62 0.91 6.14 14.67
N ILE A 63 0.79 6.37 13.36
CA ILE A 63 1.83 6.07 12.38
C ILE A 63 3.08 6.93 12.58
N ILE A 64 2.90 8.20 12.97
CA ILE A 64 4.01 9.15 13.13
C ILE A 64 4.70 8.97 14.48
N ALA A 65 3.93 8.90 15.56
CA ALA A 65 4.43 9.02 16.93
C ALA A 65 4.77 7.68 17.60
N CYS A 66 4.19 6.56 17.13
CA CYS A 66 4.38 5.26 17.77
C CYS A 66 5.41 4.42 17.01
N HIS A 67 6.47 3.98 17.71
CA HIS A 67 7.58 3.19 17.16
C HIS A 67 7.42 1.67 17.40
N LYS A 68 6.22 1.22 17.77
CA LYS A 68 5.94 -0.18 18.12
C LYS A 68 5.01 -0.83 17.11
N ASN A 69 5.02 -2.17 17.05
CA ASN A 69 4.07 -2.95 16.27
C ASN A 69 2.60 -2.61 16.60
N GLU A 70 2.32 -2.20 17.85
CA GLU A 70 1.03 -1.69 18.33
C GLU A 70 0.47 -0.54 17.46
N SER A 71 1.33 0.26 16.80
CA SER A 71 0.92 1.36 15.91
C SER A 71 0.16 0.91 14.67
N LEU A 72 0.56 -0.23 14.09
CA LEU A 72 -0.10 -0.79 12.92
C LEU A 72 -1.45 -1.40 13.30
N ASP A 73 -1.54 -2.04 14.47
CA ASP A 73 -2.80 -2.58 14.98
C ASP A 73 -3.81 -1.47 15.26
N SER A 74 -3.40 -0.39 15.94
CA SER A 74 -4.28 0.77 16.19
C SER A 74 -4.72 1.46 14.89
N TRP A 75 -3.82 1.64 13.92
CA TRP A 75 -4.18 2.16 12.60
C TRP A 75 -5.26 1.31 11.91
N ILE A 76 -5.17 -0.02 12.03
CA ILE A 76 -6.18 -0.92 11.46
C ILE A 76 -7.53 -0.79 12.18
N GLU A 77 -7.54 -0.67 13.51
CA GLU A 77 -8.77 -0.42 14.28
C GLU A 77 -9.44 0.90 13.85
N HIS A 78 -8.64 1.96 13.68
CA HIS A 78 -9.14 3.22 13.14
C HIS A 78 -9.72 3.07 11.72
N SER A 79 -9.08 2.29 10.86
CA SER A 79 -9.58 1.97 9.51
C SER A 79 -10.96 1.30 9.57
N GLN A 80 -11.23 0.41 10.53
CA GLN A 80 -12.56 -0.19 10.71
C GLN A 80 -13.60 0.84 11.20
N GLY A 81 -13.20 1.74 12.10
CA GLY A 81 -14.03 2.87 12.52
C GLY A 81 -14.40 3.79 11.35
N VAL A 82 -13.41 4.10 10.49
CA VAL A 82 -13.61 4.86 9.25
C VAL A 82 -14.63 4.18 8.35
N ALA A 83 -14.52 2.85 8.14
CA ALA A 83 -15.48 2.09 7.33
C ALA A 83 -16.92 2.27 7.85
N THR A 84 -17.10 2.15 9.17
CA THR A 84 -18.42 2.28 9.83
C THR A 84 -19.00 3.69 9.63
N VAL A 85 -18.18 4.74 9.79
CA VAL A 85 -18.62 6.13 9.59
C VAL A 85 -18.91 6.43 8.12
N LEU A 86 -18.12 5.90 7.18
CA LEU A 86 -18.37 6.05 5.74
C LEU A 86 -19.71 5.42 5.34
N GLU A 87 -20.03 4.23 5.88
CA GLU A 87 -21.33 3.59 5.68
C GLU A 87 -22.47 4.44 6.25
N LEU A 88 -22.31 4.94 7.48
CA LEU A 88 -23.33 5.75 8.15
C LEU A 88 -23.62 7.07 7.42
N ARG A 89 -22.58 7.70 6.83
CA ARG A 89 -22.74 8.93 6.02
C ARG A 89 -23.53 8.68 4.73
N GLY A 90 -23.61 7.43 4.28
CA GLY A 90 -24.40 7.01 3.12
C GLY A 90 -23.93 7.65 1.81
N ARG A 91 -24.68 7.37 0.75
CA ARG A 91 -24.33 7.79 -0.63
C ARG A 91 -24.39 9.29 -0.88
N ASP A 92 -25.12 10.04 -0.06
CA ASP A 92 -25.28 11.49 -0.23
C ASP A 92 -23.95 12.25 -0.06
N GLN A 93 -22.98 11.67 0.65
CA GLN A 93 -21.63 12.23 0.74
C GLN A 93 -20.96 12.39 -0.63
N LEU A 94 -21.29 11.52 -1.59
CA LEU A 94 -20.70 11.51 -2.93
C LEU A 94 -21.24 12.63 -3.82
N ARG A 95 -22.39 13.22 -3.47
CA ARG A 95 -23.00 14.34 -4.22
C ARG A 95 -22.25 15.65 -4.06
N ARG A 96 -21.37 15.75 -3.05
CA ARG A 96 -20.49 16.89 -2.82
C ARG A 96 -19.07 16.52 -3.22
N GLU A 97 -18.38 17.40 -3.94
CA GLU A 97 -16.99 17.17 -4.38
C GLU A 97 -16.06 16.79 -3.22
N GLY A 98 -16.09 17.56 -2.12
CA GLY A 98 -15.27 17.25 -0.94
C GLY A 98 -15.64 15.93 -0.26
N GLY A 99 -16.93 15.58 -0.24
CA GLY A 99 -17.38 14.31 0.33
C GLY A 99 -17.00 13.11 -0.54
N PHE A 100 -17.03 13.27 -1.87
CA PHE A 100 -16.53 12.28 -2.83
C PHE A 100 -15.02 12.02 -2.64
N TRP A 101 -14.20 13.06 -2.61
CA TRP A 101 -12.74 12.88 -2.44
C TRP A 101 -12.37 12.28 -1.09
N MET A 102 -13.05 12.71 -0.03
CA MET A 102 -12.87 12.13 1.29
C MET A 102 -13.28 10.65 1.29
N PHE A 103 -14.40 10.29 0.66
CA PHE A 103 -14.78 8.89 0.50
C PHE A 103 -13.72 8.09 -0.27
N GLN A 104 -13.19 8.60 -1.38
CA GLN A 104 -12.18 7.89 -2.17
C GLN A 104 -10.88 7.66 -1.40
N ALA A 105 -10.37 8.69 -0.71
CA ALA A 105 -9.15 8.58 0.09
C ALA A 105 -9.32 7.58 1.25
N LEU A 106 -10.46 7.65 1.95
CA LEU A 106 -10.69 6.87 3.15
C LEU A 106 -11.13 5.44 2.87
N ARG A 107 -11.90 5.22 1.81
CA ARG A 107 -12.18 3.86 1.34
C ARG A 107 -10.89 3.14 0.97
N ASN A 108 -9.92 3.85 0.38
CA ASN A 108 -8.61 3.26 0.11
C ASN A 108 -7.87 2.87 1.39
N GLU A 109 -7.95 3.68 2.46
CA GLU A 109 -7.44 3.33 3.79
C GLU A 109 -8.09 2.05 4.34
N VAL A 110 -9.43 1.95 4.22
CA VAL A 110 -10.18 0.75 4.62
C VAL A 110 -9.72 -0.49 3.85
N VAL A 111 -9.58 -0.39 2.53
CA VAL A 111 -9.11 -1.50 1.68
C VAL A 111 -7.73 -1.98 2.14
N LEU A 112 -6.82 -1.06 2.45
CA LEU A 112 -5.49 -1.40 2.96
C LEU A 112 -5.56 -2.16 4.30
N GLY A 113 -6.40 -1.70 5.23
CA GLY A 113 -6.63 -2.39 6.50
C GLY A 113 -7.18 -3.81 6.30
N CYS A 114 -8.12 -3.97 5.37
CA CYS A 114 -8.70 -5.26 5.00
C CYS A 114 -7.66 -6.22 4.40
N LEU A 115 -6.78 -5.74 3.51
CA LEU A 115 -5.69 -6.54 2.94
C LEU A 115 -4.71 -7.02 4.02
N GLN A 116 -4.39 -6.16 4.99
CA GLN A 116 -3.46 -6.50 6.08
C GLN A 116 -4.05 -7.50 7.06
N LYS A 117 -5.30 -7.30 7.52
CA LYS A 117 -5.95 -8.26 8.42
C LYS A 117 -6.48 -9.49 7.69
N LYS A 118 -6.54 -9.48 6.36
CA LYS A 118 -7.21 -10.49 5.53
C LYS A 118 -8.70 -10.57 5.85
N THR A 119 -9.36 -9.43 6.07
CA THR A 119 -10.81 -9.32 6.25
C THR A 119 -11.49 -8.88 4.96
N ARG A 120 -12.79 -9.12 4.83
CA ARG A 120 -13.57 -8.64 3.68
C ARG A 120 -13.73 -7.13 3.73
N LEU A 121 -13.66 -6.48 2.57
CA LEU A 121 -14.11 -5.09 2.42
C LEU A 121 -15.65 -5.05 2.48
N PRO A 122 -16.27 -4.14 3.25
CA PRO A 122 -17.73 -4.03 3.28
C PRO A 122 -18.29 -3.71 1.89
N SER A 123 -19.26 -4.51 1.42
CA SER A 123 -19.84 -4.38 0.08
C SER A 123 -20.49 -3.02 -0.15
N VAL A 124 -21.07 -2.43 0.90
CA VAL A 124 -21.65 -1.07 0.85
C VAL A 124 -20.62 -0.07 0.33
N LEU A 125 -19.35 -0.15 0.76
CA LEU A 125 -18.29 0.77 0.30
C LEU A 125 -17.81 0.47 -1.13
N VAL A 126 -17.99 -0.76 -1.61
CA VAL A 126 -17.69 -1.16 -2.98
C VAL A 126 -18.75 -0.61 -3.94
N ASP A 127 -20.01 -0.77 -3.58
CA ASP A 127 -21.15 -0.55 -4.46
C ASP A 127 -21.64 0.91 -4.44
N MET A 128 -21.31 1.68 -3.39
CA MET A 128 -21.83 3.05 -3.22
C MET A 128 -21.61 3.97 -4.42
N PRO A 129 -20.44 4.01 -5.10
CA PRO A 129 -20.27 4.86 -6.29
C PRO A 129 -21.19 4.49 -7.45
N ASP A 130 -21.42 3.20 -7.68
CA ASP A 130 -22.29 2.73 -8.78
C ASP A 130 -23.74 3.17 -8.56
N GLN A 131 -24.19 3.21 -7.29
CA GLN A 131 -25.55 3.58 -6.93
C GLN A 131 -25.88 5.06 -7.18
N VAL A 132 -24.86 5.91 -7.30
CA VAL A 132 -25.03 7.35 -7.58
C VAL A 132 -24.48 7.75 -8.94
N ALA A 133 -23.91 6.82 -9.71
CA ALA A 133 -23.25 7.11 -10.99
C ALA A 133 -24.15 7.87 -11.99
N ALA A 134 -25.46 7.61 -11.99
CA ALA A 134 -26.42 8.31 -12.85
C ALA A 134 -26.75 9.74 -12.39
N ASP A 135 -26.58 10.02 -11.09
CA ASP A 135 -26.97 11.28 -10.43
C ASP A 135 -25.76 12.14 -10.04
N LEU A 136 -24.54 11.63 -10.24
CA LEU A 136 -23.32 12.33 -9.89
C LEU A 136 -23.12 13.53 -10.82
N PRO A 137 -22.77 14.71 -10.27
CA PRO A 137 -22.23 15.79 -11.09
C PRO A 137 -21.06 15.26 -11.92
N PRO A 138 -20.84 15.75 -13.16
CA PRO A 138 -19.73 15.33 -14.00
C PRO A 138 -18.43 15.91 -13.44
N TYR A 139 -17.98 15.38 -12.31
CA TYR A 139 -16.64 15.63 -11.84
C TYR A 139 -15.67 14.92 -12.81
N PRO A 140 -14.55 15.54 -13.18
CA PRO A 140 -13.63 15.04 -14.21
C PRO A 140 -12.76 13.87 -13.69
N PHE A 141 -13.34 12.92 -12.97
CA PHE A 141 -12.58 11.88 -12.26
C PHE A 141 -12.60 10.54 -13.01
N PRO A 142 -11.42 9.96 -13.30
CA PRO A 142 -11.36 8.67 -13.98
C PRO A 142 -11.97 7.54 -13.14
N PRO A 143 -12.79 6.66 -13.72
CA PRO A 143 -13.41 5.52 -13.03
C PRO A 143 -12.41 4.44 -12.62
N ASP A 144 -11.13 4.57 -12.98
CA ASP A 144 -10.10 3.56 -12.77
C ASP A 144 -9.85 3.24 -11.29
N GLY A 145 -9.96 4.24 -10.41
CA GLY A 145 -9.87 4.03 -8.97
C GLY A 145 -10.97 3.09 -8.45
N ASP A 146 -12.22 3.32 -8.87
CA ASP A 146 -13.37 2.49 -8.49
C ASP A 146 -13.26 1.07 -9.08
N ARG A 147 -12.84 0.96 -10.33
CA ARG A 147 -12.59 -0.33 -10.99
C ARG A 147 -11.55 -1.16 -10.21
N LEU A 148 -10.44 -0.54 -9.81
CA LEU A 148 -9.42 -1.24 -9.05
C LEU A 148 -9.93 -1.69 -7.68
N VAL A 149 -10.66 -0.82 -6.96
CA VAL A 149 -11.22 -1.17 -5.64
C VAL A 149 -12.12 -2.41 -5.71
N LYS A 150 -12.92 -2.58 -6.78
CA LYS A 150 -13.74 -3.78 -6.99
C LYS A 150 -12.89 -5.05 -7.12
N ILE A 151 -11.76 -4.97 -7.83
CA ILE A 151 -10.83 -6.11 -7.96
C ILE A 151 -10.14 -6.39 -6.62
N MET A 152 -9.72 -5.35 -5.89
CA MET A 152 -9.17 -5.48 -4.54
C MET A 152 -10.18 -6.09 -3.56
N ALA A 153 -11.46 -5.72 -3.68
CA ALA A 153 -12.54 -6.30 -2.87
C ALA A 153 -12.65 -7.82 -3.06
N LYS A 154 -12.62 -8.30 -4.31
CA LYS A 154 -12.59 -9.74 -4.61
C LYS A 154 -11.40 -10.44 -3.94
N PHE A 155 -10.22 -9.83 -3.99
CA PHE A 155 -9.04 -10.39 -3.35
C PHE A 155 -9.13 -10.40 -1.81
N THR A 156 -9.62 -9.33 -1.20
CA THR A 156 -9.86 -9.31 0.26
C THR A 156 -10.90 -10.37 0.67
N GLY A 157 -11.90 -10.62 -0.17
CA GLY A 157 -12.85 -11.72 -0.04
C GLY A 157 -12.17 -13.08 -0.01
N LEU A 158 -11.36 -13.36 -1.03
CA LEU A 158 -10.59 -14.61 -1.13
C LEU A 158 -9.65 -14.80 0.07
N GLN A 159 -8.93 -13.75 0.48
CA GLN A 159 -8.05 -13.81 1.66
C GLN A 159 -8.82 -14.14 2.94
N ALA A 160 -10.03 -13.59 3.11
CA ALA A 160 -10.88 -13.87 4.26
C ALA A 160 -11.40 -15.31 4.24
N ASP A 161 -11.87 -15.80 3.09
CA ASP A 161 -12.35 -17.19 2.93
C ASP A 161 -11.25 -18.20 3.30
N VAL A 162 -10.01 -17.96 2.86
CA VAL A 162 -8.85 -18.80 3.19
C VAL A 162 -8.51 -18.71 4.68
N ARG A 163 -8.46 -17.50 5.25
CA ARG A 163 -8.13 -17.31 6.67
C ARG A 163 -9.15 -17.95 7.60
N GLU A 164 -10.43 -17.88 7.25
CA GLU A 164 -11.55 -18.41 8.04
C GLU A 164 -11.75 -19.92 7.85
N GLY A 165 -10.96 -20.55 6.98
CA GLY A 165 -11.05 -21.98 6.69
C GLY A 165 -12.29 -22.36 5.88
N ILE A 166 -12.96 -21.39 5.25
CA ILE A 166 -14.09 -21.61 4.35
C ILE A 166 -13.59 -22.22 3.04
N LEU A 167 -12.46 -21.74 2.53
CA LEU A 167 -11.80 -22.25 1.35
C LEU A 167 -10.43 -22.83 1.72
N LEU A 168 -10.29 -24.15 1.62
CA LEU A 168 -9.08 -24.89 2.01
C LEU A 168 -8.36 -25.53 0.81
N ASP A 169 -9.08 -25.81 -0.28
CA ASP A 169 -8.53 -26.49 -1.44
C ASP A 169 -7.56 -25.58 -2.19
N SER A 170 -6.28 -25.98 -2.24
CA SER A 170 -5.23 -25.15 -2.86
C SER A 170 -5.41 -24.99 -4.36
N SER A 171 -6.02 -25.95 -5.05
CA SER A 171 -6.28 -25.85 -6.49
C SER A 171 -7.34 -24.79 -6.79
N GLU A 172 -8.45 -24.79 -6.04
CA GLU A 172 -9.49 -23.76 -6.16
C GLU A 172 -8.99 -22.38 -5.72
N ILE A 173 -8.16 -22.29 -4.67
CA ILE A 173 -7.52 -21.01 -4.27
C ILE A 173 -6.66 -20.46 -5.41
N VAL A 174 -5.79 -21.29 -6.01
CA VAL A 174 -4.93 -20.89 -7.14
C VAL A 174 -5.80 -20.42 -8.31
N LYS A 175 -6.84 -21.16 -8.66
CA LYS A 175 -7.77 -20.82 -9.76
C LYS A 175 -8.47 -19.48 -9.52
N MET A 176 -8.99 -19.22 -8.32
CA MET A 176 -9.63 -17.94 -7.98
C MET A 176 -8.60 -16.79 -7.98
N ALA A 177 -7.42 -17.00 -7.42
CA ALA A 177 -6.36 -15.99 -7.42
C ALA A 177 -5.86 -15.67 -8.83
N MET A 178 -5.74 -16.66 -9.72
CA MET A 178 -5.39 -16.45 -11.14
C MET A 178 -6.47 -15.67 -11.89
N ALA A 179 -7.75 -15.89 -11.60
CA ALA A 179 -8.83 -15.09 -12.17
C ALA A 179 -8.72 -13.62 -11.76
N ILE A 180 -8.38 -13.36 -10.50
CA ILE A 180 -8.12 -12.00 -10.00
C ILE A 180 -6.87 -11.39 -10.66
N ASP A 181 -5.78 -12.15 -10.82
CA ASP A 181 -4.58 -11.67 -11.53
C ASP A 181 -4.88 -11.29 -12.99
N LEU A 182 -5.71 -12.08 -13.67
CA LEU A 182 -6.17 -11.79 -15.03
C LEU A 182 -6.96 -10.47 -15.09
N GLU A 183 -7.87 -10.24 -14.13
CA GLU A 183 -8.60 -8.98 -14.02
C GLU A 183 -7.67 -7.79 -13.76
N LEU A 184 -6.64 -7.96 -12.90
CA LEU A 184 -5.61 -6.94 -12.67
C LEU A 184 -4.81 -6.66 -13.95
N GLY A 185 -4.43 -7.70 -14.70
CA GLY A 185 -3.77 -7.56 -16.00
C GLY A 185 -4.63 -6.79 -17.01
N HIS A 186 -5.93 -7.09 -17.05
CA HIS A 186 -6.89 -6.38 -17.90
C HIS A 186 -7.08 -4.92 -17.47
N PHE A 187 -7.11 -4.65 -16.16
CA PHE A 187 -7.14 -3.28 -15.64
C PHE A 187 -5.95 -2.46 -16.16
N ALA A 188 -4.73 -2.99 -16.04
CA ALA A 188 -3.52 -2.28 -16.46
C ALA A 188 -3.47 -2.01 -17.99
N SER A 189 -3.98 -2.92 -18.81
CA SER A 189 -4.01 -2.74 -20.28
C SER A 189 -5.13 -1.82 -20.77
N HIS A 190 -6.14 -1.54 -19.93
CA HIS A 190 -7.29 -0.69 -20.24
C HIS A 190 -7.42 0.49 -19.27
N ALA A 191 -6.30 1.00 -18.79
CA ALA A 191 -6.26 2.24 -18.02
C ALA A 191 -6.63 3.42 -18.93
N SER A 192 -7.39 4.39 -18.41
CA SER A 192 -7.75 5.58 -19.19
C SER A 192 -6.53 6.44 -19.55
N ALA A 193 -6.66 7.29 -20.58
CA ALA A 193 -5.56 8.14 -21.04
C ALA A 193 -4.99 9.03 -19.92
N ASP A 194 -5.87 9.60 -19.09
CA ASP A 194 -5.52 10.45 -17.93
C ASP A 194 -4.79 9.69 -16.82
N PHE A 195 -4.80 8.35 -16.92
CA PHE A 195 -4.16 7.45 -16.00
C PHE A 195 -2.84 6.88 -16.51
N THR A 196 -2.49 7.13 -17.77
CA THR A 196 -1.20 6.71 -18.32
C THR A 196 -0.06 7.45 -17.64
N TYR A 197 1.10 6.80 -17.55
CA TYR A 197 2.34 7.40 -17.06
C TYR A 197 3.44 7.21 -18.11
N LYS A 198 4.39 8.15 -18.12
CA LYS A 198 5.58 8.05 -18.96
C LYS A 198 6.70 7.37 -18.20
N VAL A 199 7.52 6.60 -18.90
CA VAL A 199 8.77 6.05 -18.37
C VAL A 199 9.91 6.85 -18.96
N GLU A 200 10.76 7.39 -18.10
CA GLU A 200 11.96 8.13 -18.50
C GLU A 200 13.20 7.56 -17.81
N THR A 201 14.35 7.80 -18.41
CA THR A 201 15.66 7.38 -17.89
C THR A 201 16.57 8.59 -17.78
N GLN A 202 17.32 8.69 -16.69
CA GLN A 202 18.25 9.79 -16.47
C GLN A 202 19.34 9.82 -17.56
N PRO A 203 19.58 10.95 -18.23
CA PRO A 203 20.68 11.07 -19.18
C PRO A 203 22.02 11.18 -18.43
N GLY A 204 22.89 10.16 -18.57
CA GLY A 204 24.26 10.19 -18.02
C GLY A 204 24.71 8.87 -17.39
N SER A 205 25.99 8.79 -16.99
CA SER A 205 26.50 7.71 -16.12
C SER A 205 25.67 7.70 -14.84
N VAL A 206 25.15 6.52 -14.45
CA VAL A 206 24.44 6.29 -13.20
C VAL A 206 25.42 6.60 -12.06
N THR A 207 25.58 7.87 -11.68
CA THR A 207 26.26 8.22 -10.45
C THR A 207 25.40 7.64 -9.35
N SER A 208 25.92 6.60 -8.70
CA SER A 208 25.34 6.02 -7.51
C SER A 208 25.01 7.16 -6.55
N CYS A 209 23.74 7.33 -6.19
CA CYS A 209 23.31 8.29 -5.16
C CYS A 209 23.80 7.86 -3.75
N GLU A 210 25.02 7.33 -3.65
CA GLU A 210 25.71 7.01 -2.40
C GLU A 210 26.04 8.27 -1.60
N HIS A 211 25.97 9.47 -2.21
CA HIS A 211 26.25 10.74 -1.55
C HIS A 211 25.02 11.52 -1.02
N ASP A 212 23.79 11.08 -1.29
CA ASP A 212 22.55 11.75 -0.82
C ASP A 212 21.91 11.01 0.37
N GLU A 213 22.64 10.88 1.49
CA GLU A 213 22.17 10.17 2.70
C GLU A 213 20.88 10.76 3.33
N GLY A 214 20.42 11.92 2.86
CA GLY A 214 19.22 12.60 3.35
C GLY A 214 18.05 12.69 2.38
N ASN A 215 18.16 12.18 1.14
CA ASN A 215 17.15 12.44 0.10
C ASN A 215 16.76 11.21 -0.73
N PHE A 216 15.62 11.30 -1.43
CA PHE A 216 15.21 10.28 -2.39
C PHE A 216 16.04 10.34 -3.67
N CYS A 217 16.34 9.16 -4.23
CA CYS A 217 17.10 9.03 -5.46
C CYS A 217 16.40 8.10 -6.46
N HIS A 218 16.86 8.12 -7.71
CA HIS A 218 16.38 7.20 -8.74
C HIS A 218 16.78 5.75 -8.42
N TYR A 219 15.88 4.81 -8.68
CA TYR A 219 16.22 3.39 -8.70
C TYR A 219 16.71 3.01 -10.10
N GLN A 220 17.99 2.62 -10.22
CA GLN A 220 18.60 2.23 -11.51
C GLN A 220 18.41 3.26 -12.64
N GLY A 221 18.31 4.55 -12.30
CA GLY A 221 18.18 5.64 -13.27
C GLY A 221 16.83 5.73 -14.01
N THR A 222 15.89 4.81 -13.78
CA THR A 222 14.57 4.81 -14.43
C THR A 222 13.51 5.33 -13.47
N TYR A 223 12.54 6.09 -14.00
CA TYR A 223 11.44 6.65 -13.21
C TYR A 223 10.17 6.86 -14.02
N HIS A 224 9.05 6.94 -13.31
CA HIS A 224 7.72 7.12 -13.88
C HIS A 224 7.20 8.55 -13.65
N ILE A 225 6.67 9.19 -14.69
CA ILE A 225 6.02 10.50 -14.60
C ILE A 225 4.51 10.32 -14.74
N TYR A 226 3.76 10.71 -13.73
CA TYR A 226 2.30 10.58 -13.68
C TYR A 226 1.62 11.94 -13.89
N GLN A 227 0.33 11.93 -14.20
CA GLN A 227 -0.48 13.14 -14.31
C GLN A 227 -0.81 13.75 -12.93
N SER A 228 -0.87 12.93 -11.88
CA SER A 228 -1.15 13.39 -10.51
C SER A 228 -0.62 12.42 -9.44
N ILE A 229 -0.44 12.91 -8.21
CA ILE A 229 -0.13 12.06 -7.04
C ILE A 229 -1.20 10.98 -6.84
N TRP A 230 -2.47 11.32 -7.11
CA TRP A 230 -3.57 10.37 -7.03
C TRP A 230 -3.39 9.20 -8.00
N SER A 231 -3.14 9.46 -9.28
CA SER A 231 -2.88 8.40 -10.28
C SER A 231 -1.68 7.52 -9.91
N CYS A 232 -0.60 8.12 -9.40
CA CYS A 232 0.55 7.38 -8.87
C CYS A 232 0.16 6.43 -7.72
N ASN A 233 -0.67 6.89 -6.78
CA ASN A 233 -1.15 6.07 -5.67
C ASN A 233 -1.98 4.88 -6.16
N ILE A 234 -2.88 5.08 -7.12
CA ILE A 234 -3.68 3.97 -7.62
C ILE A 234 -2.83 2.96 -8.41
N TRP A 235 -1.84 3.40 -9.19
CA TRP A 235 -0.89 2.47 -9.82
C TRP A 235 -0.11 1.66 -8.79
N ASN A 236 0.31 2.29 -7.68
CA ASN A 236 0.96 1.57 -6.60
C ASN A 236 0.00 0.61 -5.89
N ASN A 237 -1.27 0.97 -5.74
CA ASN A 237 -2.33 0.06 -5.27
C ASN A 237 -2.43 -1.17 -6.14
N TYR A 238 -2.52 -0.98 -7.45
CA TYR A 238 -2.54 -2.09 -8.41
C TYR A 238 -1.29 -2.97 -8.27
N ARG A 239 -0.09 -2.37 -8.22
CA ARG A 239 1.17 -3.11 -8.16
C ARG A 239 1.27 -3.97 -6.91
N TYR A 240 1.06 -3.39 -5.72
CA TYR A 240 1.18 -4.17 -4.49
C TYR A 240 0.06 -5.20 -4.35
N THR A 241 -1.18 -4.91 -4.79
CA THR A 241 -2.25 -5.91 -4.80
C THR A 241 -1.90 -7.08 -5.69
N ARG A 242 -1.39 -6.80 -6.90
CA ARG A 242 -0.97 -7.85 -7.84
C ARG A 242 0.19 -8.68 -7.30
N ILE A 243 1.15 -8.06 -6.59
CA ILE A 243 2.20 -8.80 -5.86
C ILE A 243 1.58 -9.71 -4.79
N LEU A 244 0.61 -9.24 -4.00
CA LEU A 244 -0.04 -10.05 -2.96
C LEU A 244 -0.82 -11.25 -3.55
N VAL A 245 -1.56 -11.03 -4.65
CA VAL A 245 -2.27 -12.09 -5.38
C VAL A 245 -1.29 -13.15 -5.87
N ASN A 246 -0.21 -12.74 -6.53
CA ASN A 246 0.81 -13.66 -7.04
C ASN A 246 1.58 -14.37 -5.93
N SER A 247 1.80 -13.72 -4.78
CA SER A 247 2.34 -14.38 -3.61
C SER A 247 1.43 -15.50 -3.11
N MET A 248 0.11 -15.30 -3.08
CA MET A 248 -0.85 -16.34 -2.70
C MET A 248 -0.80 -17.51 -3.69
N ILE A 249 -0.78 -17.23 -5.00
CA ILE A 249 -0.65 -18.26 -6.04
C ILE A 249 0.61 -19.11 -5.78
N LEU A 250 1.77 -18.48 -5.61
CA LEU A 250 3.03 -19.20 -5.35
C LEU A 250 2.99 -20.03 -4.06
N THR A 251 2.40 -19.51 -2.98
CA THR A 251 2.25 -20.24 -1.72
C THR A 251 1.45 -21.52 -1.91
N HIS A 252 0.31 -21.46 -2.59
CA HIS A 252 -0.55 -22.63 -2.78
C HIS A 252 0.00 -23.59 -3.85
N LEU A 253 0.64 -23.09 -4.91
CA LEU A 253 1.38 -23.94 -5.86
C LEU A 253 2.47 -24.74 -5.16
N ARG A 254 3.23 -24.11 -4.25
CA ARG A 254 4.25 -24.80 -3.45
C ARG A 254 3.64 -25.85 -2.50
N SER A 255 2.49 -25.54 -1.89
CA SER A 255 1.76 -26.49 -1.05
C SER A 255 1.33 -27.72 -1.85
N MET A 256 0.74 -27.53 -3.02
CA MET A 256 0.30 -28.61 -3.90
C MET A 256 1.47 -29.51 -4.34
N ALA A 257 2.60 -28.91 -4.71
CA ALA A 257 3.81 -29.65 -5.07
C ALA A 257 4.38 -30.49 -3.90
N SER A 258 4.19 -30.03 -2.65
CA SER A 258 4.67 -30.71 -1.45
C SER A 258 3.73 -31.83 -0.99
N SER A 259 2.43 -31.74 -1.28
CA SER A 259 1.40 -32.70 -0.86
C SER A 259 1.25 -33.93 -1.78
N GLY A 260 2.24 -34.20 -2.64
CA GLY A 260 2.24 -35.40 -3.48
C GLY A 260 1.18 -35.42 -4.59
N HIS A 261 0.54 -34.30 -4.90
CA HIS A 261 -0.16 -34.17 -6.19
C HIS A 261 0.90 -34.38 -7.26
N GLN A 262 0.76 -35.42 -8.09
CA GLN A 262 1.66 -35.63 -9.22
C GLN A 262 1.65 -34.36 -10.08
N VAL A 263 2.70 -33.55 -9.98
CA VAL A 263 2.97 -32.50 -10.93
C VAL A 263 3.34 -33.25 -12.20
N LEU A 264 2.33 -33.53 -13.03
CA LEU A 264 2.44 -34.34 -14.25
C LEU A 264 3.52 -33.80 -15.19
N ASP A 265 3.85 -32.50 -15.06
CA ASP A 265 4.95 -31.85 -15.76
C ASP A 265 5.69 -30.85 -14.85
N TYR A 266 6.82 -31.29 -14.29
CA TYR A 266 7.69 -30.44 -13.44
C TYR A 266 8.25 -29.24 -14.21
N GLY A 267 8.48 -29.37 -15.53
CA GLY A 267 8.96 -28.28 -16.38
C GLY A 267 7.94 -27.15 -16.45
N LEU A 268 6.68 -27.48 -16.76
CA LEU A 268 5.60 -26.51 -16.80
C LEU A 268 5.37 -25.83 -15.44
N PHE A 269 5.45 -26.57 -14.34
CA PHE A 269 5.35 -26.01 -12.99
C PHE A 269 6.49 -25.01 -12.70
N LYS A 270 7.73 -25.40 -13.00
CA LYS A 270 8.91 -24.56 -12.82
C LYS A 270 8.79 -23.26 -13.63
N ASP A 271 8.47 -23.37 -14.91
CA ASP A 271 8.32 -22.22 -15.81
C ASP A 271 7.19 -21.29 -15.36
N HIS A 272 6.09 -21.85 -14.84
CA HIS A 272 4.99 -21.06 -14.30
C HIS A 272 5.42 -20.24 -13.07
N CYS A 273 6.13 -20.86 -12.11
CA CYS A 273 6.64 -20.17 -10.94
C CYS A 273 7.65 -19.07 -11.29
N ILE A 274 8.54 -19.33 -12.26
CA ILE A 274 9.51 -18.35 -12.77
C ILE A 274 8.79 -17.14 -13.36
N ARG A 275 7.77 -17.34 -14.23
CA ARG A 275 7.00 -16.23 -14.80
C ARG A 275 6.32 -15.37 -13.74
N ILE A 276 5.72 -16.00 -12.71
CA ILE A 276 5.10 -15.26 -11.61
C ILE A 276 6.14 -14.44 -10.83
N ARG A 277 7.28 -15.05 -10.51
CA ARG A 277 8.39 -14.38 -9.82
C ARG A 277 8.88 -13.16 -10.60
N ASP A 278 9.08 -13.30 -11.90
CA ASP A 278 9.61 -12.24 -12.75
C ASP A 278 8.60 -11.08 -12.87
N LEU A 279 7.30 -11.39 -12.98
CA LEU A 279 6.25 -10.39 -12.89
C LEU A 279 6.27 -9.64 -11.56
N MET A 280 6.38 -10.35 -10.42
CA MET A 280 6.46 -9.72 -9.11
C MET A 280 7.67 -8.77 -8.99
N ARG A 281 8.83 -9.18 -9.52
CA ARG A 281 10.05 -8.35 -9.57
C ARG A 281 9.88 -7.11 -10.45
N GLN A 282 9.20 -7.24 -11.58
CA GLN A 282 8.87 -6.10 -12.44
C GLN A 282 7.94 -5.12 -11.71
N LEU A 283 6.87 -5.60 -11.09
CA LEU A 283 5.93 -4.76 -10.33
C LEU A 283 6.63 -4.04 -9.16
N ALA A 284 7.55 -4.73 -8.47
CA ALA A 284 8.33 -4.13 -7.40
C ALA A 284 9.31 -3.06 -7.92
N THR A 285 9.93 -3.29 -9.08
CA THR A 285 10.75 -2.28 -9.77
C THR A 285 9.90 -1.07 -10.14
N ASP A 286 8.69 -1.27 -10.66
CA ASP A 286 7.79 -0.18 -11.02
C ASP A 286 7.33 0.64 -9.81
N ILE A 287 7.18 0.00 -8.64
CA ILE A 287 6.97 0.70 -7.36
C ILE A 287 8.17 1.61 -7.07
N CYS A 288 9.40 1.10 -7.15
CA CYS A 288 10.61 1.90 -6.95
C CYS A 288 10.69 3.09 -7.93
N CYS A 289 10.39 2.86 -9.21
CA CYS A 289 10.35 3.89 -10.25
C CYS A 289 9.28 4.97 -10.02
N SER A 290 8.25 4.70 -9.20
CA SER A 290 7.20 5.69 -8.88
C SER A 290 7.62 6.73 -7.85
N ILE A 291 8.62 6.43 -7.03
CA ILE A 291 9.00 7.24 -5.85
C ILE A 291 9.60 8.59 -6.23
N PRO A 292 10.51 8.69 -7.23
CA PRO A 292 11.07 9.98 -7.63
C PRO A 292 10.00 11.03 -7.97
N PHE A 293 8.93 10.63 -8.67
CA PHE A 293 7.81 11.52 -8.96
C PHE A 293 7.08 12.00 -7.71
N LYS A 294 6.87 11.10 -6.76
CA LYS A 294 6.09 11.41 -5.55
C LYS A 294 6.74 12.47 -4.65
N PHE A 295 8.05 12.63 -4.77
CA PHE A 295 8.85 13.59 -4.00
C PHE A 295 9.45 14.71 -4.86
N GLY A 296 9.00 14.88 -6.11
CA GLY A 296 9.45 15.96 -6.99
C GLY A 296 10.91 15.84 -7.46
N VAL A 297 11.55 14.68 -7.26
CA VAL A 297 12.89 14.36 -7.80
C VAL A 297 12.82 14.19 -9.32
N ALA A 298 11.65 13.81 -9.84
CA ALA A 298 11.35 13.70 -11.27
C ALA A 298 9.93 14.23 -11.59
N GLY A 299 9.73 14.88 -12.74
CA GLY A 299 8.41 15.41 -13.15
C GLY A 299 8.46 16.59 -14.13
N PHE A 300 7.29 17.06 -14.57
CA PHE A 300 7.13 18.12 -15.58
C PHE A 300 7.65 19.49 -15.12
N ASP A 301 7.52 19.79 -13.83
CA ASP A 301 8.18 20.93 -13.19
C ASP A 301 9.30 20.39 -12.32
N LYS A 302 10.54 20.40 -12.82
CA LYS A 302 11.71 20.42 -11.93
C LYS A 302 11.61 21.71 -11.13
N LYS A 303 10.94 21.69 -9.99
CA LYS A 303 10.97 22.84 -9.09
C LYS A 303 12.39 22.93 -8.55
N ASP A 304 13.11 23.98 -8.92
CA ASP A 304 14.40 24.37 -8.31
C ASP A 304 14.28 24.61 -6.79
N VAL A 305 13.04 24.68 -6.29
CA VAL A 305 12.70 24.70 -4.87
C VAL A 305 12.12 23.33 -4.51
N PHE A 306 12.93 22.50 -3.85
CA PHE A 306 12.40 21.37 -3.07
C PHE A 306 11.34 21.94 -2.12
N ASP A 307 10.08 21.58 -2.31
CA ASP A 307 9.12 21.65 -1.21
C ASP A 307 9.76 20.78 -0.10
N SER A 308 10.07 21.41 1.04
CA SER A 308 10.77 20.76 2.13
C SER A 308 10.09 19.42 2.44
N LEU A 309 10.85 18.32 2.57
CA LEU A 309 10.31 16.97 2.91
C LEU A 309 9.28 17.00 4.05
N HIS A 310 9.37 18.02 4.91
CA HIS A 310 8.46 18.32 6.02
C HIS A 310 7.00 18.57 5.60
N THR A 311 6.70 19.03 4.37
CA THR A 311 5.32 19.25 3.89
C THR A 311 4.69 17.99 3.28
N HIS A 312 5.45 16.91 3.14
CA HIS A 312 5.04 15.70 2.42
C HIS A 312 4.77 14.48 3.32
N ALA A 313 4.56 14.66 4.63
CA ALA A 313 4.32 13.55 5.56
C ALA A 313 3.22 12.55 5.09
N GLY A 314 2.10 13.05 4.54
CA GLY A 314 1.05 12.20 3.96
C GLY A 314 1.52 11.38 2.74
N THR A 315 2.44 11.92 1.96
CA THR A 315 3.10 11.21 0.84
C THR A 315 3.98 10.06 1.34
N GLY A 316 4.71 10.28 2.43
CA GLY A 316 5.55 9.24 3.06
C GLY A 316 4.71 8.09 3.60
N PHE A 317 3.60 8.40 4.28
CA PHE A 317 2.65 7.39 4.78
C PHE A 317 2.14 6.48 3.66
N THR A 318 1.67 7.06 2.56
CA THR A 318 1.10 6.31 1.43
C THR A 318 2.14 5.47 0.66
N LEU A 319 3.43 5.58 0.97
CA LEU A 319 4.49 4.74 0.40
C LEU A 319 4.94 3.59 1.31
N LEU A 320 4.53 3.55 2.58
CA LEU A 320 5.01 2.55 3.52
C LEU A 320 4.75 1.11 3.02
N LEU A 321 3.50 0.83 2.61
CA LEU A 321 3.13 -0.50 2.11
C LEU A 321 3.77 -0.83 0.74
N PRO A 322 3.69 0.04 -0.29
CA PRO A 322 4.38 -0.22 -1.56
C PRO A 322 5.87 -0.54 -1.38
N LEU A 323 6.59 0.26 -0.58
CA LEU A 323 8.01 0.04 -0.30
C LEU A 323 8.27 -1.27 0.44
N ALA A 324 7.40 -1.63 1.39
CA ALA A 324 7.53 -2.88 2.13
C ALA A 324 7.39 -4.07 1.17
N MET A 325 6.43 -4.02 0.24
CA MET A 325 6.26 -5.07 -0.76
C MET A 325 7.45 -5.15 -1.72
N ALA A 326 8.01 -4.02 -2.16
CA ALA A 326 9.21 -4.03 -2.99
C ALA A 326 10.42 -4.64 -2.24
N ALA A 327 10.59 -4.31 -0.96
CA ALA A 327 11.65 -4.87 -0.12
C ALA A 327 11.49 -6.39 0.09
N LEU A 328 10.27 -6.88 0.28
CA LEU A 328 9.96 -8.30 0.44
C LEU A 328 10.12 -9.12 -0.85
N VAL A 329 9.77 -8.54 -2.00
CA VAL A 329 10.00 -9.17 -3.32
C VAL A 329 11.48 -9.26 -3.62
N GLY A 330 12.24 -8.20 -3.34
CA GLY A 330 13.68 -8.19 -3.52
C GLY A 330 14.40 -9.19 -2.61
N GLY A 331 13.98 -9.26 -1.34
CA GLY A 331 14.67 -10.04 -0.31
C GLY A 331 16.00 -9.41 0.12
N VAL A 332 16.45 -9.76 1.33
CA VAL A 332 17.74 -9.30 1.87
C VAL A 332 18.88 -9.53 0.88
N SER A 333 19.82 -8.58 0.85
CA SER A 333 20.98 -8.52 -0.06
C SER A 333 20.68 -8.13 -1.52
N SER A 334 19.41 -8.01 -1.93
CA SER A 334 19.11 -7.46 -3.26
C SER A 334 19.33 -5.93 -3.33
N PRO A 335 19.74 -5.38 -4.49
CA PRO A 335 19.83 -3.93 -4.68
C PRO A 335 18.50 -3.21 -4.44
N MET A 336 17.38 -3.86 -4.77
CA MET A 336 16.03 -3.35 -4.55
C MET A 336 15.72 -3.21 -3.07
N HIS A 337 16.00 -4.25 -2.28
CA HIS A 337 15.82 -4.23 -0.84
C HIS A 337 16.64 -3.10 -0.22
N ASN A 338 17.94 -3.05 -0.49
CA ASN A 338 18.82 -2.01 0.04
C ASN A 338 18.34 -0.59 -0.31
N TRP A 339 17.84 -0.41 -1.53
CA TRP A 339 17.27 0.87 -1.96
C TRP A 339 15.96 1.20 -1.23
N ALA A 340 15.06 0.24 -1.06
CA ALA A 340 13.83 0.41 -0.29
C ALA A 340 14.12 0.75 1.18
N MET A 341 15.13 0.10 1.78
CA MET A 341 15.58 0.41 3.14
C MET A 341 16.08 1.85 3.25
N ARG A 342 16.84 2.36 2.28
CA ARG A 342 17.23 3.77 2.24
C ARG A 342 16.02 4.71 2.16
N CYS A 343 15.02 4.38 1.34
CA CYS A 343 13.78 5.15 1.29
C CYS A 343 13.08 5.18 2.66
N PHE A 344 12.99 4.06 3.37
CA PHE A 344 12.43 4.04 4.72
C PHE A 344 13.23 4.88 5.72
N HIS A 345 14.57 4.95 5.59
CA HIS A 345 15.39 5.83 6.42
C HIS A 345 15.07 7.31 6.15
N VAL A 346 14.91 7.71 4.88
CA VAL A 346 14.50 9.07 4.51
C VAL A 346 13.12 9.39 5.07
N ILE A 347 12.16 8.48 4.92
CA ILE A 347 10.78 8.64 5.45
C ILE A 347 10.80 8.73 6.98
N GLY A 348 11.56 7.86 7.65
CA GLY A 348 11.61 7.81 9.11
C GLY A 348 12.33 9.01 9.73
N ARG A 349 13.52 9.35 9.22
CA ARG A 349 14.36 10.42 9.77
C ARG A 349 14.01 11.79 9.21
N GLY A 350 13.85 11.90 7.89
CA GLY A 350 13.61 13.17 7.20
C GLY A 350 12.17 13.67 7.33
N MET A 351 11.20 12.75 7.37
CA MET A 351 9.77 13.10 7.44
C MET A 351 9.14 12.82 8.81
N GLY A 352 9.91 12.28 9.75
CA GLY A 352 9.49 12.04 11.13
C GLY A 352 8.49 10.90 11.32
N ILE A 353 8.36 9.97 10.36
CA ILE A 353 7.37 8.89 10.43
C ILE A 353 7.94 7.67 11.18
N GLY A 354 7.49 7.49 12.42
CA GLY A 354 8.00 6.44 13.31
C GLY A 354 7.86 5.02 12.75
N THR A 355 6.73 4.67 12.14
CA THR A 355 6.48 3.34 11.57
C THR A 355 7.50 2.96 10.49
N ALA A 356 8.04 3.91 9.73
CA ALA A 356 9.08 3.61 8.74
C ALA A 356 10.36 3.06 9.38
N SER A 357 10.71 3.55 10.57
CA SER A 357 11.85 3.02 11.35
C SER A 357 11.57 1.61 11.89
N THR A 358 10.32 1.33 12.27
CA THR A 358 9.89 -0.01 12.66
C THR A 358 9.99 -0.97 11.47
N LEU A 359 9.54 -0.57 10.28
CA LEU A 359 9.65 -1.37 9.06
C LEU A 359 11.10 -1.65 8.67
N VAL A 360 12.04 -0.72 8.91
CA VAL A 360 13.47 -0.99 8.72
C VAL A 360 13.94 -2.16 9.58
N THR A 361 13.52 -2.19 10.84
CA THR A 361 13.90 -3.27 11.77
C THR A 361 13.27 -4.60 11.36
N VAL A 362 11.97 -4.60 11.02
CA VAL A 362 11.22 -5.81 10.65
C VAL A 362 11.75 -6.40 9.35
N LEU A 363 11.96 -5.57 8.32
CA LEU A 363 12.34 -6.04 6.98
C LEU A 363 13.83 -6.34 6.85
N GLY A 364 14.69 -5.77 7.71
CA GLY A 364 16.14 -5.85 7.55
C GLY A 364 16.74 -7.27 7.53
N ASN A 365 16.00 -8.27 8.00
CA ASN A 365 16.41 -9.69 8.00
C ASN A 365 15.49 -10.60 7.17
N GLU A 366 14.54 -10.05 6.41
CA GLU A 366 13.58 -10.84 5.65
C GLU A 366 14.18 -11.38 4.34
N PRO A 367 14.39 -12.70 4.20
CA PRO A 367 15.07 -13.29 3.03
C PRO A 367 14.29 -13.15 1.72
N GLY A 368 13.04 -12.69 1.79
CA GLY A 368 12.14 -12.54 0.66
C GLY A 368 11.42 -13.82 0.29
N GLY A 369 10.19 -13.68 -0.19
CA GLY A 369 9.28 -14.80 -0.46
C GLY A 369 9.64 -15.63 -1.70
N LEU A 370 10.63 -15.19 -2.50
CA LEU A 370 10.91 -15.71 -3.84
C LEU A 370 12.19 -16.57 -3.92
N HIS A 371 13.01 -16.64 -2.86
CA HIS A 371 14.31 -17.34 -2.89
C HIS A 371 14.22 -18.81 -3.33
N TRP A 372 13.10 -19.46 -3.00
CA TRP A 372 12.85 -20.87 -3.30
C TRP A 372 12.68 -21.09 -4.82
N ILE A 373 12.24 -20.07 -5.56
CA ILE A 373 12.13 -20.13 -7.02
C ILE A 373 13.51 -19.91 -7.67
N ASP A 374 14.33 -19.02 -7.10
CA ASP A 374 15.71 -18.81 -7.57
C ASP A 374 16.59 -20.05 -7.37
N ALA A 375 16.43 -20.72 -6.23
CA ALA A 375 17.07 -22.00 -5.98
C ALA A 375 16.59 -23.09 -6.97
N MET A 376 15.28 -23.14 -7.27
CA MET A 376 14.72 -24.05 -8.26
C MET A 376 15.21 -23.76 -9.70
N GLU A 377 15.37 -22.48 -10.06
CA GLU A 377 15.89 -22.06 -11.36
C GLU A 377 17.35 -22.48 -11.54
N SER A 378 18.18 -22.22 -10.53
CA SER A 378 19.61 -22.55 -10.48
C SER A 378 19.94 -24.04 -10.30
N GLY A 379 18.92 -24.90 -10.17
CA GLY A 379 19.09 -26.36 -10.06
C GLY A 379 19.37 -26.87 -8.64
N HIS A 380 19.27 -26.02 -7.62
CA HIS A 380 19.27 -26.44 -6.23
C HIS A 380 17.92 -27.09 -5.90
N THR A 381 17.90 -28.29 -5.33
CA THR A 381 16.67 -28.97 -4.94
C THR A 381 16.00 -28.26 -3.77
N VAL A 382 14.83 -27.68 -4.04
CA VAL A 382 14.01 -26.94 -3.04
C VAL A 382 12.92 -27.82 -2.42
N CYS A 383 12.57 -28.90 -3.10
CA CYS A 383 11.90 -30.05 -2.51
C CYS A 383 12.92 -31.18 -2.40
N SER A 384 13.10 -31.71 -1.19
CA SER A 384 13.86 -32.93 -0.96
C SER A 384 13.50 -33.99 -2.02
N ARG A 385 14.52 -34.48 -2.72
CA ARG A 385 14.45 -35.63 -3.64
C ARG A 385 13.99 -36.94 -2.97
N ALA A 386 13.70 -36.95 -1.67
CA ALA A 386 13.39 -38.16 -0.91
C ALA A 386 11.92 -38.65 -1.01
N VAL A 387 11.07 -38.04 -1.84
CA VAL A 387 9.64 -38.45 -1.98
C VAL A 387 9.29 -38.84 -3.43
N LEU A 388 10.28 -38.99 -4.31
CA LEU A 388 10.07 -39.41 -5.71
C LEU A 388 10.87 -40.68 -6.08
N GLN A 389 10.92 -41.65 -5.16
CA GLN A 389 11.17 -43.06 -5.48
C GLN A 389 10.14 -43.94 -4.83
#